data_AF-A0A7Z0HTH0-F1
#
_entry.id   AF-A0A7Z0HTH0-F1
#
_cell.length_a   1.000
_cell.length_b   1.000
_cell.length_c   1.000
_cell.angle_alpha   90.00
_cell.angle_beta   90.00
_cell.angle_gamma   90.00
#
_symmetry.space_group_name_H-M   'P 1'
#
loop_
_entity.id
_entity.type
_entity.pdbx_description
1 polymer ?
#
loop_
_entity_poly.entity_id
_entity_poly.type
_entity_poly.pdbx_seq_one_letter_code
_entity_poly.pdbx_strand_id
1 'polypeptide(L)'
;MYEKQFIGYEYQERVVEKKYEPVYLDAYPNFGWVIDQHHKSTQNPNNIMLHMKRNRDLVNRIEIKRLENKFQATMNEIIKIEKRNQLIPTIQACLVGLFGTALIVGAFFIHNVSSLYLSLLFGLVGFIGWVLPYFIYKTQFEKRTHHNQDSVESKYDAIYDLTKRAHQLCYMD
;
A
#
# COMPACT_ATOMS: atom_id res chain seq x y z
N MET A 1 -48.72 -15.52 -2.08
CA MET A 1 -48.46 -14.39 -3.02
C MET A 1 -47.22 -13.71 -2.48
N TYR A 2 -46.03 -13.99 -3.03
CA TYR A 2 -44.81 -13.33 -2.58
C TYR A 2 -44.84 -11.90 -3.13
N GLU A 3 -45.14 -10.91 -2.29
CA GLU A 3 -44.92 -9.52 -2.64
C GLU A 3 -43.43 -9.34 -2.91
N LYS A 4 -43.08 -9.10 -4.17
CA LYS A 4 -41.72 -8.66 -4.52
C LYS A 4 -41.58 -7.24 -3.98
N GLN A 5 -41.08 -7.13 -2.75
CA GLN A 5 -40.68 -5.87 -2.17
C GLN A 5 -39.71 -5.20 -3.14
N PHE A 6 -40.01 -3.97 -3.55
CA PHE A 6 -39.18 -3.24 -4.50
C PHE A 6 -37.83 -2.94 -3.83
N ILE A 7 -36.74 -3.50 -4.38
CA ILE A 7 -35.38 -3.23 -3.94
C ILE A 7 -34.70 -2.39 -5.03
N GLY A 8 -34.49 -1.11 -4.74
CA GLY A 8 -33.63 -0.26 -5.56
C GLY A 8 -32.17 -0.49 -5.19
N TYR A 9 -31.30 -0.71 -6.18
CA TYR A 9 -29.86 -0.89 -5.95
C TYR A 9 -29.07 0.41 -6.19
N GLU A 10 -28.11 0.68 -5.31
CA GLU A 10 -27.00 1.62 -5.52
C GLU A 10 -25.82 0.83 -6.08
N TYR A 11 -25.18 1.30 -7.15
CA TYR A 11 -24.00 0.64 -7.72
C TYR A 11 -22.76 1.50 -7.47
N GLN A 12 -21.66 0.84 -7.17
CA GLN A 12 -20.38 1.51 -6.97
C GLN A 12 -19.24 0.66 -7.51
N GLU A 13 -18.26 1.34 -8.08
CA GLU A 13 -17.02 0.74 -8.56
C GLU A 13 -15.85 1.28 -7.74
N ARG A 14 -14.94 0.40 -7.35
CA ARG A 14 -13.73 0.77 -6.61
C ARG A 14 -12.51 0.06 -7.18
N VAL A 15 -11.48 0.84 -7.43
CA VAL A 15 -10.16 0.31 -7.80
C VAL A 15 -9.32 0.20 -6.54
N VAL A 16 -8.84 -1.00 -6.23
CA VAL A 16 -7.98 -1.27 -5.07
C VAL A 16 -6.72 -2.03 -5.49
N GLU A 17 -5.62 -1.85 -4.75
CA GLU A 17 -4.41 -2.63 -5.00
C GLU A 17 -4.67 -4.10 -4.63
N LYS A 18 -4.24 -5.02 -5.49
CA LYS A 18 -4.46 -6.47 -5.36
C LYS A 18 -3.99 -7.00 -4.00
N LYS A 19 -2.93 -6.41 -3.43
CA LYS A 19 -2.42 -6.78 -2.10
C LYS A 19 -3.49 -6.69 -1.00
N TYR A 20 -4.39 -5.72 -1.07
CA TYR A 20 -5.40 -5.48 -0.03
C TYR A 20 -6.78 -6.00 -0.41
N GLU A 21 -6.92 -6.65 -1.57
CA GLU A 21 -8.17 -7.24 -2.03
C GLU A 21 -8.90 -8.01 -0.91
N PRO A 22 -8.27 -8.97 -0.20
CA PRO A 22 -8.99 -9.76 0.81
C PRO A 22 -9.60 -8.91 1.93
N VAL A 23 -8.94 -7.82 2.33
CA VAL A 23 -9.42 -6.91 3.38
C VAL A 23 -10.69 -6.19 2.91
N TYR A 24 -10.72 -5.75 1.66
CA TYR A 24 -11.90 -5.11 1.09
C TYR A 24 -13.04 -6.11 0.87
N LEU A 25 -12.73 -7.34 0.45
CA LEU A 25 -13.72 -8.42 0.29
C LEU A 25 -14.42 -8.77 1.60
N ASP A 26 -13.68 -8.78 2.71
CA ASP A 26 -14.22 -9.05 4.04
C ASP A 26 -14.98 -7.84 4.60
N ALA A 27 -14.47 -6.62 4.41
CA ALA A 27 -15.03 -5.42 5.00
C ALA A 27 -16.33 -4.94 4.31
N TYR A 28 -16.39 -4.91 2.98
CA TYR A 28 -17.51 -4.29 2.24
C TYR A 28 -18.89 -4.93 2.49
N PRO A 29 -19.02 -6.27 2.59
CA PRO A 29 -20.26 -6.91 2.99
C PRO A 29 -20.81 -6.41 4.33
N ASN A 30 -19.94 -6.10 5.30
CA ASN A 30 -20.35 -5.57 6.59
C ASN A 30 -20.98 -4.16 6.53
N PHE A 31 -20.78 -3.43 5.42
CA PHE A 31 -21.45 -2.15 5.15
C PHE A 31 -22.69 -2.31 4.25
N GLY A 32 -23.15 -3.54 4.04
CA GLY A 32 -24.31 -3.91 3.24
C GLY A 32 -24.02 -4.13 1.76
N TRP A 33 -22.77 -4.01 1.30
CA TRP A 33 -22.42 -4.16 -0.11
C TRP A 33 -22.37 -5.62 -0.55
N VAL A 34 -23.03 -5.94 -1.66
CA VAL A 34 -22.90 -7.22 -2.34
C VAL A 34 -21.92 -7.04 -3.49
N ILE A 35 -20.89 -7.87 -3.56
CA ILE A 35 -19.89 -7.77 -4.62
C ILE A 35 -20.30 -8.68 -5.78
N ASP A 36 -20.55 -8.06 -6.94
CA ASP A 36 -21.10 -8.74 -8.11
C ASP A 36 -19.98 -9.32 -8.99
N GLN A 37 -18.89 -8.56 -9.16
CA GLN A 37 -17.79 -8.92 -10.06
C GLN A 37 -16.45 -8.41 -9.54
N HIS A 38 -15.42 -9.24 -9.71
CA HIS A 38 -14.03 -8.95 -9.39
C HIS A 38 -13.20 -9.18 -10.65
N HIS A 39 -12.79 -8.10 -11.31
CA HIS A 39 -11.97 -8.20 -12.52
C HIS A 39 -10.61 -7.54 -12.29
N LYS A 40 -9.58 -8.09 -12.93
CA LYS A 40 -8.29 -7.39 -13.04
C LYS A 40 -8.53 -6.05 -13.72
N SER A 41 -7.97 -4.97 -13.18
CA SER A 41 -8.08 -3.66 -13.82
C SER A 41 -7.38 -3.71 -15.18
N THR A 42 -8.04 -3.20 -16.21
CA THR A 42 -7.47 -3.04 -17.55
C THR A 42 -6.31 -2.05 -17.61
N GLN A 43 -6.18 -1.15 -16.62
CA GLN A 43 -5.16 -0.10 -16.62
C GLN A 43 -3.87 -0.49 -15.86
N ASN A 44 -3.98 -1.27 -14.78
CA ASN A 44 -2.82 -1.67 -13.99
C ASN A 44 -2.99 -3.12 -13.51
N PRO A 45 -2.06 -4.03 -13.84
CA PRO A 45 -2.15 -5.44 -13.45
C PRO A 45 -2.08 -5.68 -11.94
N ASN A 46 -1.56 -4.71 -11.17
CA ASN A 46 -1.51 -4.77 -9.71
C ASN A 46 -2.77 -4.22 -9.03
N ASN A 47 -3.73 -3.73 -9.81
CA ASN A 47 -5.00 -3.23 -9.29
C ASN A 47 -6.15 -4.14 -9.74
N ILE A 48 -7.17 -4.21 -8.91
CA ILE A 48 -8.42 -4.89 -9.20
C ILE A 48 -9.57 -3.87 -9.17
N MET A 49 -10.59 -4.15 -9.95
CA MET A 49 -11.84 -3.39 -9.95
C MET A 49 -12.92 -4.22 -9.26
N LEU A 50 -13.46 -3.66 -8.18
CA LEU A 50 -14.58 -4.20 -7.42
C LEU A 50 -15.86 -3.53 -7.92
N HIS A 51 -16.79 -4.32 -8.46
CA HIS A 51 -18.14 -3.86 -8.79
C HIS A 51 -19.09 -4.36 -7.70
N MET A 52 -19.75 -3.42 -7.03
CA MET A 52 -20.56 -3.70 -5.84
C MET A 52 -21.91 -3.03 -5.93
N LYS A 53 -22.94 -3.70 -5.39
CA LYS A 53 -24.31 -3.19 -5.30
C LYS A 53 -24.84 -3.19 -3.86
N ARG A 54 -25.38 -2.04 -3.46
CA ARG A 54 -26.10 -1.65 -2.24
C ARG A 54 -27.61 -1.80 -2.33
N ASN A 55 -28.37 -2.31 -1.35
CA ASN A 55 -29.76 -1.85 -1.21
C ASN A 55 -29.76 -0.33 -0.93
N ARG A 56 -30.57 0.45 -1.66
CA ARG A 56 -30.66 1.90 -1.52
C ARG A 56 -31.41 2.31 -0.24
N ASP A 57 -32.30 1.47 0.25
CA ASP A 57 -33.12 1.72 1.44
C ASP A 57 -32.46 1.12 2.69
N LEU A 58 -31.39 1.76 3.18
CA LEU A 58 -30.71 1.41 4.43
C LEU A 58 -31.22 2.29 5.56
N VAL A 59 -31.74 1.66 6.62
CA VAL A 59 -32.23 2.31 7.85
C VAL A 59 -31.20 3.30 8.40
N ASN A 60 -29.96 2.83 8.60
CA ASN A 60 -28.87 3.61 9.22
C ASN A 60 -27.84 4.17 8.21
N ARG A 61 -28.28 4.59 7.01
CA ARG A 61 -27.40 4.97 5.90
C ARG A 61 -26.30 6.00 6.25
N ILE A 62 -26.65 7.03 7.02
CA ILE A 62 -25.71 8.12 7.36
C ILE A 62 -24.56 7.60 8.22
N GLU A 63 -24.87 6.80 9.23
CA GLU A 63 -23.85 6.24 10.12
C GLU A 63 -22.99 5.19 9.42
N ILE A 64 -23.59 4.32 8.61
CA ILE A 64 -22.85 3.34 7.79
C ILE A 64 -21.87 4.05 6.87
N LYS A 65 -22.29 5.12 6.20
CA LYS A 65 -21.39 5.90 5.33
C LYS A 65 -20.26 6.57 6.13
N ARG A 66 -20.52 7.00 7.36
CA ARG A 66 -19.48 7.53 8.26
C ARG A 66 -18.44 6.46 8.62
N LEU A 67 -18.88 5.25 8.96
CA LEU A 67 -18.01 4.12 9.26
C LEU A 67 -17.22 3.67 8.03
N GLU A 68 -17.86 3.63 6.86
CA GLU A 68 -17.22 3.31 5.57
C GLU A 68 -16.11 4.32 5.23
N ASN A 69 -16.38 5.62 5.40
CA ASN A 69 -15.37 6.66 5.20
C ASN A 69 -14.20 6.52 6.18
N LYS A 70 -14.48 6.16 7.45
CA LYS A 70 -13.44 5.94 8.45
C LYS A 70 -12.59 4.71 8.11
N PHE A 71 -13.21 3.62 7.65
CA PHE A 71 -12.51 2.45 7.14
C PHE A 71 -11.59 2.82 5.96
N GLN A 72 -12.09 3.56 4.97
CA GLN A 72 -11.30 4.01 3.82
C GLN A 72 -10.11 4.89 4.26
N ALA A 73 -10.32 5.79 5.22
CA ALA A 73 -9.24 6.60 5.78
C ALA A 73 -8.17 5.75 6.48
N THR A 74 -8.57 4.79 7.33
CA THR A 74 -7.65 3.89 8.02
C THR A 74 -6.88 3.00 7.04
N MET A 75 -7.53 2.50 5.98
CA MET A 75 -6.86 1.71 4.95
C MET A 75 -5.85 2.55 4.16
N ASN A 76 -6.18 3.80 3.83
CA ASN A 76 -5.24 4.73 3.19
C ASN A 76 -4.01 5.01 4.08
N GLU A 77 -4.19 5.07 5.39
CA GLU A 77 -3.06 5.20 6.32
C GLU A 77 -2.14 3.97 6.31
N ILE A 78 -2.70 2.75 6.31
CA ILE A 78 -1.94 1.50 6.19
C ILE A 78 -1.13 1.50 4.88
N ILE A 79 -1.78 1.81 3.76
CA ILE A 79 -1.13 1.90 2.44
C ILE A 79 0.02 2.90 2.46
N LYS A 80 -0.19 4.07 3.07
CA LYS A 80 0.82 5.12 3.17
C LYS A 80 2.02 4.68 4.02
N ILE A 81 1.79 3.98 5.13
CA ILE A 81 2.85 3.45 5.99
C ILE A 81 3.68 2.43 5.21
N GLU A 82 3.05 1.48 4.55
CA GLU A 82 3.75 0.43 3.79
C GLU A 82 4.51 0.99 2.59
N LYS A 83 3.93 1.92 1.83
CA LYS A 83 4.65 2.63 0.76
C LYS A 83 5.85 3.39 1.30
N ARG A 84 5.72 4.06 2.46
CA ARG A 84 6.84 4.76 3.09
C ARG A 84 7.94 3.80 3.56
N ASN A 85 7.58 2.60 4.02
CA ASN A 85 8.54 1.55 4.37
C ASN A 85 9.37 1.10 3.19
N GLN A 86 8.84 1.15 1.97
CA GLN A 86 9.56 0.82 0.74
C GLN A 86 10.34 2.00 0.16
N LEU A 87 9.72 3.19 0.12
CA LEU A 87 10.29 4.38 -0.52
C LEU A 87 11.55 4.89 0.18
N ILE A 88 11.57 4.94 1.52
CA ILE A 88 12.72 5.49 2.25
C ILE A 88 13.98 4.64 2.05
N PRO A 89 13.97 3.30 2.23
CA PRO A 89 15.13 2.46 1.92
C PRO A 89 15.55 2.56 0.45
N THR A 90 14.59 2.66 -0.48
CA THR A 90 14.89 2.85 -1.90
C THR A 90 15.65 4.15 -2.15
N ILE A 91 15.19 5.27 -1.59
CA ILE A 91 15.88 6.56 -1.71
C ILE A 91 17.29 6.48 -1.11
N GLN A 92 17.44 5.86 0.07
CA GLN A 92 18.75 5.68 0.70
C GLN A 92 19.70 4.85 -0.17
N ALA A 93 19.22 3.73 -0.72
CA ALA A 93 20.00 2.88 -1.62
C ALA A 93 20.38 3.62 -2.92
N CYS A 94 19.45 4.37 -3.52
CA CYS A 94 19.71 5.18 -4.71
C CYS A 94 20.77 6.25 -4.46
N LEU A 95 20.72 6.95 -3.33
CA LEU A 95 21.74 7.94 -2.97
C LEU A 95 23.12 7.30 -2.87
N VAL A 96 23.23 6.17 -2.15
CA VAL A 96 24.52 5.44 -2.01
C VAL A 96 25.03 4.97 -3.38
N GLY A 97 24.15 4.45 -4.24
CA GLY A 97 24.51 4.05 -5.60
C GLY A 97 25.00 5.22 -6.45
N LEU A 98 24.35 6.38 -6.37
CA LEU A 98 24.78 7.61 -7.07
C LEU A 98 26.15 8.09 -6.58
N PHE A 99 26.39 8.07 -5.26
CA PHE A 99 27.70 8.37 -4.70
C PHE A 99 28.78 7.40 -5.19
N GLY A 100 28.50 6.10 -5.23
CA GLY A 100 29.41 5.09 -5.79
C GLY A 100 29.76 5.38 -7.25
N THR A 101 28.76 5.66 -8.09
CA THR A 101 28.96 6.03 -9.50
C THR A 101 29.81 7.29 -9.65
N ALA A 102 29.56 8.33 -8.84
CA ALA A 102 30.34 9.56 -8.88
C ALA A 102 31.83 9.31 -8.54
N LEU A 103 32.11 8.42 -7.58
CA LEU A 103 33.49 8.03 -7.24
C LEU A 103 34.18 7.27 -8.38
N ILE A 104 33.47 6.38 -9.07
CA ILE A 104 34.01 5.65 -10.24
C ILE A 104 34.32 6.62 -11.38
N VAL A 105 33.41 7.54 -11.70
CA VAL A 105 33.63 8.58 -12.71
C VAL A 105 34.81 9.47 -12.32
N GLY A 106 34.89 9.88 -11.05
CA GLY A 106 36.03 10.63 -10.51
C GLY A 106 37.36 9.88 -10.65
N ALA A 107 37.39 8.58 -10.36
CA ALA A 107 38.57 7.73 -10.56
C ALA A 107 39.04 7.73 -12.02
N PHE A 108 38.10 7.66 -12.98
CA PHE A 108 38.42 7.71 -14.40
C PHE A 108 39.01 9.06 -14.82
N PHE A 109 38.48 10.18 -14.32
CA PHE A 109 39.07 11.50 -14.58
C PHE A 109 40.46 11.65 -13.96
N ILE A 110 40.66 11.19 -12.72
CA ILE A 110 41.97 11.24 -12.03
C ILE A 110 43.03 10.45 -12.80
N HIS A 111 42.66 9.30 -13.39
CA HIS A 111 43.57 8.51 -14.23
C HIS A 111 44.13 9.31 -15.41
N ASN A 112 43.31 10.15 -16.04
CA ASN A 112 43.70 10.92 -17.21
C ASN A 112 44.56 12.15 -16.91
N VAL A 113 44.52 12.68 -15.67
CA VAL A 113 45.14 13.98 -15.33
C VAL A 113 46.27 13.87 -14.31
N SER A 114 46.25 12.84 -13.44
CA SER A 114 47.12 12.80 -12.26
C SER A 114 47.88 11.47 -12.16
N SER A 115 47.53 10.60 -11.21
CA SER A 115 48.27 9.38 -10.86
C SER A 115 47.37 8.15 -10.90
N LEU A 116 47.90 7.08 -11.51
CA LEU A 116 47.25 5.78 -11.58
C LEU A 116 46.91 5.21 -10.20
N TYR A 117 47.74 5.47 -9.19
CA TYR A 117 47.54 4.96 -7.83
C TYR A 117 46.29 5.55 -7.17
N LEU A 118 46.07 6.85 -7.35
CA LEU A 118 44.93 7.57 -6.75
C LEU A 118 43.60 7.17 -7.43
N SER A 119 43.64 6.95 -8.75
CA SER A 119 42.51 6.40 -9.50
C SER A 119 42.13 5.00 -9.02
N LEU A 120 43.10 4.11 -8.82
CA LEU A 120 42.85 2.76 -8.34
C LEU A 120 42.20 2.75 -6.95
N LEU A 121 42.68 3.62 -6.05
CA LEU A 121 42.12 3.78 -4.70
C LEU A 121 40.66 4.25 -4.74
N PHE A 122 40.35 5.28 -5.52
CA PHE A 122 38.98 5.77 -5.69
C PHE A 122 38.08 4.75 -6.40
N GLY A 123 38.60 4.03 -7.40
CA GLY A 123 37.87 2.98 -8.11
C GLY A 123 37.43 1.87 -7.18
N LEU A 124 38.34 1.36 -6.33
CA LEU A 124 38.04 0.35 -5.32
C LEU A 124 36.95 0.80 -4.34
N VAL A 125 37.03 2.04 -3.85
CA VAL A 125 35.99 2.61 -2.96
C VAL A 125 34.66 2.76 -3.69
N GLY A 126 34.67 3.18 -4.95
CA GLY A 126 33.49 3.28 -5.80
C GLY A 126 32.80 1.93 -6.02
N PHE A 127 33.56 0.88 -6.29
CA PHE A 127 33.04 -0.49 -6.42
C PHE A 127 32.41 -1.00 -5.13
N ILE A 128 33.04 -0.76 -3.97
CA ILE A 128 32.44 -1.08 -2.66
C ILE A 128 31.11 -0.32 -2.49
N GLY A 129 31.10 0.96 -2.86
CA GLY A 129 29.91 1.81 -2.84
C GLY A 129 28.75 1.30 -3.71
N TRP A 130 29.02 0.45 -4.70
CA TRP A 130 27.99 -0.10 -5.59
C TRP A 130 27.35 -1.40 -5.07
N VAL A 131 28.06 -2.15 -4.21
CA VAL A 131 27.54 -3.37 -3.56
C VAL A 131 26.70 -3.04 -2.33
N LEU A 132 27.04 -1.98 -1.61
CA LEU A 132 26.36 -1.54 -0.37
C LEU A 132 24.85 -1.22 -0.49
N PRO A 133 24.32 -0.64 -1.58
CA PRO A 133 22.90 -0.26 -1.70
C PRO A 133 21.93 -1.41 -1.42
N TYR A 134 22.26 -2.63 -1.85
CA TYR A 134 21.42 -3.80 -1.61
C TYR A 134 21.29 -4.13 -0.12
N PHE A 135 22.42 -4.15 0.60
CA PHE A 135 22.43 -4.42 2.04
C PHE A 135 21.74 -3.32 2.85
N ILE A 136 21.96 -2.06 2.46
CA ILE A 136 21.29 -0.91 3.09
C ILE A 136 19.79 -0.97 2.86
N TYR A 137 19.34 -1.25 1.64
CA TYR A 137 17.91 -1.42 1.35
C TYR A 137 17.28 -2.49 2.23
N LYS A 138 17.86 -3.69 2.24
CA LYS A 138 17.29 -4.85 2.96
C LYS A 138 17.17 -4.58 4.47
N THR A 139 18.26 -4.15 5.09
CA THR A 139 18.30 -3.88 6.54
C THR A 139 17.34 -2.76 6.95
N GLN A 140 17.27 -1.69 6.16
CA GLN A 140 16.40 -0.55 6.46
C GLN A 140 14.93 -0.87 6.20
N PHE A 141 14.63 -1.66 5.17
CA PHE A 141 13.29 -2.14 4.90
C PHE A 141 12.77 -3.03 6.03
N GLU A 142 13.57 -4.03 6.45
CA GLU A 142 13.23 -4.93 7.57
C GLU A 142 13.02 -4.14 8.87
N LYS A 143 13.96 -3.24 9.22
CA LYS A 143 13.87 -2.41 10.42
C LYS A 143 12.61 -1.55 10.44
N ARG A 144 12.28 -0.90 9.31
CA ARG A 144 11.08 -0.05 9.22
C ARG A 144 9.78 -0.85 9.21
N THR A 145 9.80 -2.01 8.57
CA THR A 145 8.64 -2.91 8.53
C THR A 145 8.33 -3.42 9.94
N HIS A 146 9.34 -3.90 10.66
CA HIS A 146 9.19 -4.33 12.05
C HIS A 146 8.77 -3.17 12.97
N HIS A 147 9.39 -1.99 12.85
CA HIS A 147 9.05 -0.85 13.70
C HIS A 147 7.60 -0.36 13.51
N ASN A 148 7.08 -0.43 12.28
CA ASN A 148 5.73 0.01 11.97
C ASN A 148 4.70 -1.14 12.03
N GLN A 149 5.13 -2.37 12.30
CA GLN A 149 4.26 -3.55 12.31
C GLN A 149 3.14 -3.40 13.33
N ASP A 150 3.48 -3.07 14.59
CA ASP A 150 2.50 -2.87 15.67
C ASP A 150 1.48 -1.77 15.32
N SER A 151 1.94 -0.70 14.65
CA SER A 151 1.06 0.39 14.22
C SER A 151 0.11 -0.02 13.10
N VAL A 152 0.56 -0.90 12.20
CA VAL A 152 -0.29 -1.47 11.13
C VAL A 152 -1.29 -2.46 11.70
N GLU A 153 -0.86 -3.32 12.62
CA GLU A 153 -1.72 -4.30 13.30
C GLU A 153 -2.83 -3.62 14.10
N SER A 154 -2.49 -2.61 14.92
CA SER A 154 -3.49 -1.81 15.63
C SER A 154 -4.52 -1.14 14.71
N LYS A 155 -4.13 -0.78 13.47
CA LYS A 155 -5.07 -0.24 12.48
C LYS A 155 -5.98 -1.32 11.89
N TYR A 156 -5.48 -2.55 11.72
CA TYR A 156 -6.31 -3.68 11.35
C TYR A 156 -7.32 -4.04 12.45
N ASP A 157 -6.92 -3.98 13.72
CA ASP A 157 -7.85 -4.14 14.85
C ASP A 157 -8.93 -3.06 14.84
N ALA A 158 -8.55 -1.81 14.56
CA ALA A 158 -9.52 -0.73 14.40
C ALA A 158 -10.48 -0.96 13.23
N ILE A 159 -10.01 -1.54 12.11
CA ILE A 159 -10.85 -1.94 10.97
C ILE A 159 -11.85 -3.03 11.40
N TYR A 160 -11.41 -4.01 12.18
CA TYR A 160 -12.28 -5.06 12.71
C TYR A 160 -13.41 -4.47 13.57
N ASP A 161 -13.10 -3.55 14.48
CA ASP A 161 -14.13 -2.90 15.30
C ASP A 161 -15.11 -2.06 14.47
N LEU A 162 -14.64 -1.39 13.41
CA LEU A 162 -15.48 -0.59 12.53
C LEU A 162 -16.44 -1.45 11.72
N THR A 163 -15.94 -2.55 11.15
CA THR A 163 -16.73 -3.48 10.35
C THR A 163 -17.75 -4.23 11.21
N LYS A 164 -17.37 -4.62 12.44
CA LYS A 164 -18.30 -5.20 13.41
C LYS A 164 -19.47 -4.27 13.75
N ARG A 165 -19.19 -2.98 14.01
CA ARG A 165 -20.24 -1.98 14.27
C ARG A 165 -21.13 -1.75 13.05
N ALA A 166 -20.54 -1.70 11.85
CA ALA A 166 -21.30 -1.57 10.61
C ALA A 166 -22.22 -2.76 10.39
N HIS A 167 -21.73 -3.99 10.65
CA HIS A 167 -22.51 -5.21 10.54
C HIS A 167 -23.74 -5.17 11.46
N GLN A 168 -23.55 -4.76 12.72
CA GLN A 168 -24.66 -4.61 13.67
C GLN A 168 -25.70 -3.62 13.14
N LEU A 169 -25.27 -2.44 12.67
CA LEU A 169 -26.19 -1.41 12.15
C LEU A 169 -26.90 -1.80 10.84
N CYS A 170 -26.35 -2.76 10.09
CA CYS A 170 -26.85 -3.17 8.79
C CYS A 170 -27.74 -4.43 8.84
N TYR A 171 -27.54 -5.30 9.82
CA TYR A 171 -28.19 -6.62 9.88
C TYR A 171 -28.88 -6.93 11.22
N MET A 172 -28.63 -6.14 12.27
CA MET A 172 -29.24 -6.29 13.57
C MET A 172 -30.10 -5.05 13.84
N ASP A 173 -31.30 -5.04 13.26
CA ASP A 173 -32.42 -4.19 13.70
C ASP A 173 -33.16 -4.87 14.87
#